data_AF-A0A9D4XZT8-F1
#
_entry.id   AF-A0A9D4XZT8-F1
#
_cell.length_a   1.000
_cell.length_b   1.000
_cell.length_c   1.000
_cell.angle_alpha   90.00
_cell.angle_beta   90.00
_cell.angle_gamma   90.00
#
_symmetry.space_group_name_H-M   'P 1'
#
loop_
_entity.id
_entity.type
_entity.pdbx_description
1 polymer ?
#
loop_
_entity_poly.entity_id
_entity_poly.type
_entity_poly.pdbx_seq_one_letter_code
_entity_poly.pdbx_strand_id
1 'polypeptide(L)'
;MTEKNRYWVALIVLMWMSATLRVLGHSEPTKWALLVAGSNGYENYRHQADVCHAYQILKKGGLKDENIIVFMYDDIALHPDNPRRGVIINHPNGSDVYHGVPK
;
A
#
# COMPACT_ATOMS: atom_id res chain seq x y z
N MET A 1 -1.51 -54.82 -9.46
CA MET A 1 -1.94 -53.57 -10.12
C MET A 1 -1.69 -53.74 -11.61
N THR A 2 -2.71 -53.60 -12.46
CA THR A 2 -2.57 -53.80 -13.91
C THR A 2 -1.87 -52.60 -14.56
N GLU A 3 -1.24 -52.80 -15.72
CA GLU A 3 -0.55 -51.74 -16.45
C GLU A 3 -1.48 -50.55 -16.75
N LYS A 4 -2.74 -50.82 -17.10
CA LYS A 4 -3.81 -49.82 -17.26
C LYS A 4 -3.99 -48.94 -16.01
N ASN A 5 -3.94 -49.51 -14.81
CA ASN A 5 -4.09 -48.74 -13.57
C ASN A 5 -2.92 -47.77 -13.34
N ARG A 6 -1.72 -48.07 -13.84
CA ARG A 6 -0.56 -47.17 -13.74
C ARG A 6 -0.74 -45.91 -14.61
N TYR A 7 -1.26 -46.07 -15.83
CA TYR A 7 -1.52 -44.94 -16.73
C TYR A 7 -2.61 -44.01 -16.20
N TRP A 8 -3.68 -44.56 -15.61
CA TRP A 8 -4.76 -43.76 -15.01
C TRP A 8 -4.30 -42.95 -13.79
N VAL A 9 -3.49 -43.55 -12.92
CA VAL A 9 -2.91 -42.84 -11.77
C VAL A 9 -1.96 -41.74 -12.23
N ALA A 10 -1.13 -42.00 -13.24
CA ALA A 10 -0.22 -40.99 -13.80
C ALA A 10 -0.98 -39.79 -14.39
N LEU A 11 -2.10 -40.02 -15.10
CA LEU A 11 -2.96 -38.96 -15.64
C LEU A 11 -3.56 -38.08 -14.54
N ILE A 12 -4.04 -38.67 -13.44
CA ILE A 12 -4.61 -37.91 -12.31
C ILE A 12 -3.54 -37.04 -11.65
N VAL A 13 -2.34 -37.59 -11.43
CA VAL A 13 -1.21 -36.86 -10.83
C VAL A 13 -0.76 -35.70 -11.74
N LEU A 14 -0.68 -35.92 -13.05
CA LEU A 14 -0.33 -34.89 -14.03
C LEU A 14 -1.38 -33.77 -14.09
N MET A 15 -2.67 -34.12 -14.07
CA MET A 15 -3.75 -33.13 -13.98
C MET A 15 -3.67 -32.31 -12.68
N TRP A 16 -3.43 -32.96 -11.54
CA TRP A 16 -3.24 -32.25 -10.26
C TRP A 16 -2.03 -31.32 -10.27
N MET A 17 -0.85 -31.80 -10.71
CA MET A 17 0.34 -30.95 -10.83
C MET A 17 0.11 -29.75 -11.75
N SER A 18 -0.61 -29.94 -12.86
CA SER A 18 -0.95 -28.85 -13.79
C SER A 18 -1.87 -27.80 -13.16
N ALA A 19 -2.86 -28.21 -12.35
CA ALA A 19 -3.74 -27.29 -11.63
C ALA A 19 -2.98 -26.52 -10.55
N THR A 20 -2.12 -27.19 -9.79
CA THR A 20 -1.26 -26.55 -8.78
C THR A 20 -0.30 -25.54 -9.40
N LEU A 21 0.34 -25.87 -10.53
CA LEU A 21 1.25 -24.96 -11.23
C LEU A 21 0.53 -23.70 -11.75
N ARG A 22 -0.72 -23.82 -12.19
CA ARG A 22 -1.55 -22.67 -12.61
C ARG A 22 -1.91 -21.75 -11.43
N VAL A 23 -2.20 -22.32 -10.27
CA VAL A 23 -2.48 -21.56 -9.03
C VAL A 23 -1.23 -20.82 -8.54
N LEU A 24 -0.06 -21.43 -8.66
CA LEU A 24 1.22 -20.81 -8.27
C LEU A 24 1.73 -19.76 -9.26
N GLY A 25 1.22 -19.76 -10.50
CA GLY A 25 1.66 -18.87 -11.58
C GLY A 25 0.87 -17.57 -11.72
N HIS A 26 -0.13 -17.31 -10.87
CA HIS A 26 -0.89 -16.06 -10.93
C HIS A 26 -0.22 -14.99 -10.07
N SER A 27 0.52 -14.08 -10.68
CA SER A 27 0.97 -12.87 -10.00
C SER A 27 -0.22 -11.96 -9.77
N GLU A 28 -0.52 -11.63 -8.52
CA GLU A 28 -1.50 -10.60 -8.20
C GLU A 28 -1.15 -9.29 -8.95
N PRO A 29 -2.14 -8.62 -9.57
CA PRO A 29 -1.87 -7.36 -10.26
C PRO A 29 -1.31 -6.33 -9.27
N THR A 30 -0.26 -5.61 -9.69
CA THR A 30 0.34 -4.56 -8.86
C THR A 30 -0.66 -3.42 -8.67
N LYS A 31 -0.92 -3.08 -7.42
CA LYS A 31 -1.82 -1.97 -7.05
C LYS A 31 -1.01 -0.68 -6.96
N TRP A 32 -1.59 0.41 -7.46
CA TRP A 32 -1.02 1.75 -7.46
C TRP A 32 -1.96 2.73 -6.77
N ALA A 33 -1.40 3.78 -6.19
CA ALA A 33 -2.15 4.89 -5.63
C ALA A 33 -1.53 6.24 -6.00
N LEU A 34 -2.41 7.22 -6.24
CA LEU A 34 -2.07 8.63 -6.40
C LEU A 34 -2.81 9.40 -5.30
N LEU A 35 -2.07 10.02 -4.39
CA LEU A 35 -2.61 10.81 -3.29
C LEU A 35 -2.29 12.30 -3.53
N VAL A 36 -3.28 13.17 -3.47
CA VAL A 36 -3.12 14.59 -3.80
C VAL A 36 -3.78 15.48 -2.74
N ALA A 37 -3.01 16.38 -2.14
CA ALA A 37 -3.51 17.48 -1.31
C ALA A 37 -3.59 18.74 -2.19
N GLY A 38 -4.79 19.22 -2.45
CA GLY A 38 -5.05 20.34 -3.37
C GLY A 38 -4.85 21.74 -2.81
N SER A 39 -4.22 21.89 -1.65
CA SER A 39 -4.04 23.17 -0.96
C SER A 39 -2.79 23.22 -0.09
N ASN A 40 -2.35 24.43 0.23
CA ASN A 40 -1.24 24.74 1.13
C ASN A 40 -1.71 25.68 2.26
N GLY A 41 -0.80 26.07 3.14
CA GLY A 41 -1.07 26.91 4.30
C GLY A 41 -1.53 26.12 5.52
N TYR A 42 -1.15 26.59 6.72
CA TYR A 42 -1.44 25.91 7.97
C TYR A 42 -2.94 25.86 8.30
N GLU A 43 -3.73 26.81 7.79
CA GLU A 43 -5.19 26.79 7.84
C GLU A 43 -5.82 25.61 7.07
N ASN A 44 -5.05 25.00 6.14
CA ASN A 44 -5.43 23.83 5.36
C ASN A 44 -4.68 22.55 5.78
N TYR A 45 -4.11 22.55 6.99
CA TYR A 45 -3.43 21.41 7.63
C TYR A 45 -4.12 20.06 7.34
N ARG A 46 -5.46 20.02 7.45
CA ARG A 46 -6.29 18.82 7.26
C ARG A 46 -6.05 18.10 5.94
N HIS A 47 -5.84 18.81 4.82
CA HIS A 47 -5.73 18.16 3.51
C HIS A 47 -4.40 17.39 3.36
N GLN A 48 -3.30 17.92 3.90
CA GLN A 48 -2.02 17.19 3.91
C GLN A 48 -1.99 16.11 5.00
N ALA A 49 -2.67 16.33 6.14
CA ALA A 49 -2.87 15.29 7.15
C ALA A 49 -3.67 14.09 6.61
N ASP A 50 -4.69 14.34 5.78
CA ASP A 50 -5.48 13.31 5.10
C ASP A 50 -4.63 12.48 4.14
N VAL A 51 -3.81 13.13 3.31
CA VAL A 51 -2.88 12.46 2.40
C VAL A 51 -1.84 11.64 3.15
N CYS A 52 -1.23 12.20 4.19
CA CYS A 52 -0.27 11.49 5.04
C CYS A 52 -0.91 10.26 5.69
N HIS A 53 -2.13 10.40 6.22
CA HIS A 53 -2.86 9.29 6.84
C HIS A 53 -3.23 8.20 5.82
N ALA A 54 -3.70 8.57 4.63
CA ALA A 54 -3.98 7.64 3.55
C ALA A 54 -2.72 6.86 3.13
N TYR A 55 -1.56 7.52 3.05
CA TYR A 55 -0.27 6.86 2.80
C TYR A 55 0.03 5.79 3.86
N GLN A 56 -0.11 6.10 5.15
CA GLN A 56 0.13 5.13 6.22
C GLN A 56 -0.81 3.91 6.13
N ILE A 57 -2.08 4.14 5.78
CA ILE A 57 -3.07 3.06 5.58
C ILE A 57 -2.63 2.15 4.42
N LEU A 58 -2.27 2.73 3.27
CA LEU A 58 -1.84 1.97 2.10
C LEU A 58 -0.55 1.19 2.34
N LYS A 59 0.43 1.82 3.01
CA LYS A 59 1.69 1.18 3.39
C LYS A 59 1.48 0.03 4.36
N LYS A 60 0.65 0.23 5.39
CA LYS A 60 0.26 -0.85 6.31
C LYS A 60 -0.50 -1.97 5.59
N GLY A 61 -1.25 -1.64 4.54
CA GLY A 61 -1.94 -2.59 3.67
C GLY A 61 -1.03 -3.36 2.69
N GLY A 62 0.28 -3.08 2.69
CA GLY A 62 1.26 -3.80 1.87
C GLY A 62 1.56 -3.19 0.50
N LEU A 63 1.03 -2.00 0.18
CA LEU A 63 1.55 -1.25 -0.98
C LEU A 63 2.96 -0.78 -0.67
N LYS A 64 3.85 -0.94 -1.64
CA LYS A 64 5.22 -0.45 -1.57
C LYS A 64 5.27 1.04 -1.91
N ASP A 65 6.28 1.74 -1.38
CA ASP A 65 6.50 3.16 -1.66
C ASP A 65 6.63 3.45 -3.15
N GLU A 66 7.29 2.56 -3.90
CA GLU A 66 7.44 2.65 -5.36
C GLU A 66 6.09 2.68 -6.12
N ASN A 67 4.99 2.29 -5.47
CA ASN A 67 3.65 2.26 -6.05
C ASN A 67 2.69 3.30 -5.46
N ILE A 68 3.17 4.20 -4.58
CA ILE A 68 2.37 5.28 -4.00
C ILE A 68 2.99 6.63 -4.40
N ILE A 69 2.32 7.34 -5.28
CA ILE A 69 2.71 8.69 -5.69
C ILE A 69 1.98 9.69 -4.81
N VAL A 70 2.71 10.60 -4.18
CA VAL A 70 2.17 11.60 -3.27
C VAL A 70 2.44 13.00 -3.81
N PHE A 71 1.40 13.80 -3.92
CA PHE A 71 1.49 15.23 -4.16
C PHE A 71 0.93 15.98 -2.93
N MET A 72 1.80 16.70 -2.25
CA MET A 72 1.43 17.64 -1.20
C MET A 72 2.42 18.79 -1.21
N TYR A 73 2.00 19.97 -0.75
CA TYR A 73 2.86 21.16 -0.78
C TYR A 73 4.04 21.06 0.21
N ASP A 74 3.89 20.25 1.26
CA ASP A 74 4.92 19.94 2.26
C ASP A 74 5.33 21.13 3.16
N ASP A 75 4.40 22.05 3.40
CA ASP A 75 4.59 23.24 4.25
C ASP A 75 4.05 23.09 5.68
N ILE A 76 3.51 21.93 6.06
CA ILE A 76 2.83 21.73 7.36
C ILE A 76 3.75 21.22 8.47
N ALA A 77 4.59 20.20 8.20
CA ALA A 77 5.35 19.54 9.25
C ALA A 77 6.33 20.49 9.96
N LEU A 78 6.95 21.40 9.20
CA LEU A 78 7.92 22.38 9.73
C LEU A 78 7.35 23.80 9.84
N HIS A 79 6.03 23.98 9.68
CA HIS A 79 5.38 25.28 9.80
C HIS A 79 5.67 25.92 11.17
N PRO A 80 5.90 27.25 11.27
CA PRO A 80 6.09 27.94 12.54
C PRO A 80 4.95 27.71 13.55
N ASP A 81 3.72 27.64 13.05
CA ASP A 81 2.52 27.43 13.88
C ASP A 81 2.28 25.96 14.27
N ASN A 82 3.11 25.03 13.79
CA ASN A 82 3.00 23.63 14.19
C ASN A 82 3.65 23.44 15.57
N PRO A 83 2.86 23.16 16.64
CA PRO A 83 3.41 22.97 17.98
C PRO A 83 4.24 21.69 18.10
N ARG A 84 4.10 20.75 17.17
CA ARG A 84 4.84 19.49 17.10
C ARG A 84 5.65 19.45 15.81
N ARG A 85 6.74 20.23 15.76
CA ARG A 85 7.60 20.32 14.56
C ARG A 85 8.05 18.93 14.08
N GLY A 86 7.92 18.68 12.78
CA GLY A 86 8.23 17.42 12.13
C GLY A 86 7.14 16.35 12.24
N VAL A 87 6.03 16.65 12.92
CA VAL A 87 4.92 15.71 13.14
C VAL A 87 3.64 16.26 12.52
N ILE A 88 2.87 15.38 11.88
CA ILE A 88 1.50 15.66 11.44
C ILE A 88 0.60 14.57 12.02
N ILE A 89 -0.43 14.94 12.78
CA ILE A 89 -1.51 14.05 13.23
C ILE A 89 -2.77 14.28 12.36
N ASN A 90 -3.61 13.25 12.15
CA ASN A 90 -4.90 13.39 11.44
C ASN A 90 -6.15 13.17 12.31
N HIS A 91 -5.99 13.10 13.63
CA HIS A 91 -7.10 13.13 14.59
C HIS A 91 -6.58 13.53 15.99
N PRO A 92 -7.45 13.97 16.91
CA PRO A 92 -7.04 14.30 18.27
C PRO A 92 -6.29 13.15 18.93
N ASN A 93 -5.16 13.46 19.57
CA ASN A 93 -4.26 12.49 20.21
C ASN A 93 -3.74 11.36 19.29
N GLY A 94 -3.77 11.57 17.97
CA GLY A 94 -3.27 10.61 16.99
C GLY A 94 -1.74 10.48 16.98
N SER A 95 -1.29 9.40 16.36
CA SER A 95 0.11 9.19 16.03
C SER A 95 0.55 10.10 14.89
N ASP A 96 1.87 10.24 14.72
CA ASP A 96 2.43 10.88 13.54
C ASP A 96 2.07 10.09 12.28
N VAL A 97 1.56 10.78 11.27
CA VAL A 97 1.28 10.26 9.93
C VAL A 97 2.25 10.79 8.88
N TYR A 98 3.11 11.77 9.21
CA TYR A 98 4.04 12.39 8.27
C TYR A 98 5.28 11.53 7.98
N HIS A 99 5.77 10.80 8.99
CA HIS A 99 6.97 10.01 8.88
C HIS A 99 6.93 9.01 7.71
N GLY A 100 7.95 9.08 6.85
CA GLY A 100 8.13 8.14 5.74
C GLY A 100 7.31 8.46 4.48
N VAL A 101 6.41 9.45 4.50
CA VAL A 101 5.66 9.88 3.30
C VAL A 101 6.64 10.38 2.23
N PRO A 102 6.65 9.82 1.00
CA PRO A 102 7.50 10.27 -0.10
C PRO A 102 7.27 11.74 -0.47
N LYS A 103 8.29 12.38 -1.04
CA LYS A 103 8.30 13.79 -1.45
C LYS A 103 8.69 13.90 -2.92
#